data_AF-A0A7S4E2I6-F1
#
_entry.id   AF-A0A7S4E2I6-F1
#
_cell.length_a   1.000
_cell.length_b   1.000
_cell.length_c   1.000
_cell.angle_alpha   90.00
_cell.angle_beta   90.00
_cell.angle_gamma   90.00
#
_symmetry.space_group_name_H-M   'P 1'
#
loop_
_entity.id
_entity.type
_entity.pdbx_description
1 polymer ?
#
loop_
_entity_poly.entity_id
_entity_poly.type
_entity_poly.pdbx_seq_one_letter_code
_entity_poly.pdbx_strand_id
1 'polypeptide(L)'
;MPSDNEDEKEMEARFERETATAEEWVDVVVDVVGELEDLLDDGDGYDADADADESKGGQSFRDAINALERRAIEGEDWDSDEHSLSQSALHGEFRKLVEDRLDSVLKEKNFGAEEFVDQLRKVDDSPGWSWARASTAEVVTLLRQCDDFGAWAEAMRRKAERRGHK
;
A
#
# COMPACT_ATOMS: atom_id res chain seq x y z
N MET A 1 37.81 30.82 22.70
CA MET A 1 37.48 29.86 21.64
C MET A 1 36.69 28.77 22.32
N PRO A 2 35.38 28.64 22.06
CA PRO A 2 34.63 27.45 22.47
C PRO A 2 35.30 26.25 21.79
N SER A 3 35.47 25.17 22.55
CA SER A 3 36.31 24.04 22.18
C SER A 3 35.54 23.11 21.24
N ASP A 4 36.20 22.58 20.20
CA ASP A 4 35.71 21.52 19.27
C ASP A 4 34.88 20.40 19.95
N ASN A 5 35.12 20.18 21.24
CA ASN A 5 34.51 19.15 22.06
C ASN A 5 33.06 19.44 22.52
N GLU A 6 32.56 20.68 22.41
CA GLU A 6 31.15 21.02 22.64
C GLU A 6 30.32 20.85 21.36
N ASP A 7 30.89 21.23 20.20
CA ASP A 7 30.26 21.05 18.89
C ASP A 7 30.13 19.56 18.50
N GLU A 8 31.13 18.72 18.82
CA GLU A 8 31.09 17.27 18.56
C GLU A 8 30.01 16.56 19.41
N LYS A 9 29.85 16.97 20.68
CA LYS A 9 28.80 16.44 21.55
C LYS A 9 27.40 16.90 21.17
N GLU A 10 27.24 18.13 20.70
CA GLU A 10 25.96 18.59 20.14
C GLU A 10 25.62 17.86 18.84
N MET A 11 26.62 17.53 18.01
CA MET A 11 26.43 16.76 16.78
C MET A 11 26.05 15.31 17.07
N GLU A 12 26.73 14.62 17.99
CA GLU A 12 26.37 13.26 18.43
C GLU A 12 24.96 13.23 19.05
N ALA A 13 24.64 14.18 19.93
CA ALA A 13 23.31 14.24 20.55
C ALA A 13 22.19 14.58 19.56
N ARG A 14 22.48 15.33 18.49
CA ARG A 14 21.54 15.52 17.38
C ARG A 14 21.35 14.24 16.59
N PHE A 15 22.44 13.56 16.25
CA PHE A 15 22.40 12.31 15.50
C PHE A 15 21.62 11.23 16.27
N GLU A 16 21.89 11.04 17.57
CA GLU A 16 21.16 10.09 18.42
C GLU A 16 19.67 10.41 18.52
N ARG A 17 19.30 11.69 18.58
CA ARG A 17 17.89 12.11 18.56
C ARG A 17 17.25 11.84 17.20
N GLU A 18 17.93 12.19 16.11
CA GLU A 18 17.44 11.95 14.75
C GLU A 18 17.26 10.45 14.47
N THR A 19 18.20 9.61 14.93
CA THR A 19 18.09 8.15 14.79
C THR A 19 17.01 7.54 15.68
N ALA A 20 16.86 8.00 16.93
CA ALA A 20 15.81 7.51 17.81
C ALA A 20 14.41 7.84 17.25
N THR A 21 14.25 9.03 16.67
CA THR A 21 13.00 9.38 15.99
C THR A 21 12.79 8.59 14.70
N ALA A 22 13.87 8.26 13.96
CA ALA A 22 13.79 7.41 12.78
C ALA A 22 13.35 5.98 13.09
N GLU A 23 13.84 5.39 14.18
CA GLU A 23 13.41 4.06 14.65
C GLU A 23 11.93 4.06 15.04
N GLU A 24 11.44 5.11 15.73
CA GLU A 24 10.04 5.22 16.14
C GLU A 24 9.07 5.36 14.95
N TRP A 25 9.44 6.11 13.90
CA TRP A 25 8.61 6.22 12.68
C TRP A 25 8.57 4.92 11.89
N VAL A 26 9.70 4.19 11.82
CA VAL A 26 9.77 2.90 11.12
C VAL A 26 8.85 1.89 11.78
N ASP A 27 8.83 1.82 13.10
CA ASP A 27 8.00 0.86 13.84
C ASP A 27 6.51 1.06 13.56
N VAL A 28 6.02 2.31 13.58
CA VAL A 28 4.60 2.62 13.31
C VAL A 28 4.23 2.30 11.86
N VAL A 29 5.09 2.64 10.91
CA VAL A 29 4.85 2.35 9.48
C VAL A 29 4.81 0.84 9.24
N VAL A 30 5.77 0.10 9.78
CA VAL A 30 5.83 -1.37 9.67
C VAL A 30 4.61 -2.02 10.30
N ASP A 31 4.15 -1.51 11.44
CA ASP A 31 2.98 -2.03 12.14
C ASP A 31 1.68 -1.81 11.32
N VAL A 32 1.45 -0.61 10.77
CA VAL A 32 0.28 -0.35 9.89
C VAL A 32 0.35 -1.17 8.60
N VAL A 33 1.52 -1.24 7.96
CA VAL A 33 1.70 -2.02 6.73
C VAL A 33 1.53 -3.52 7.01
N GLY A 34 1.98 -4.01 8.17
CA GLY A 34 1.79 -5.39 8.61
C GLY A 34 0.31 -5.76 8.78
N GLU A 35 -0.50 -4.91 9.41
CA GLU A 35 -1.95 -5.16 9.50
C GLU A 35 -2.61 -5.18 8.11
N LEU A 36 -2.23 -4.27 7.22
CA LEU A 36 -2.74 -4.27 5.84
C LEU A 36 -2.28 -5.52 5.07
N GLU A 37 -1.07 -6.01 5.35
CA GLU A 37 -0.54 -7.27 4.81
C GLU A 37 -1.40 -8.45 5.27
N ASP A 38 -1.67 -8.56 6.56
CA ASP A 38 -2.49 -9.64 7.13
C ASP A 38 -3.91 -9.62 6.54
N LEU A 39 -4.47 -8.42 6.29
CA LEU A 39 -5.77 -8.25 5.65
C LEU A 39 -5.79 -8.57 4.16
N LEU A 40 -4.65 -8.46 3.49
CA LEU A 40 -4.46 -8.94 2.12
C LEU A 40 -4.15 -10.44 2.07
N ASP A 41 -3.58 -11.03 3.12
CA ASP A 41 -3.20 -12.44 3.20
C ASP A 41 -4.33 -13.35 3.74
N ASP A 42 -5.31 -12.77 4.44
CA ASP A 42 -6.48 -13.47 5.00
C ASP A 42 -7.36 -14.09 3.89
N GLY A 43 -6.95 -15.30 3.49
CA GLY A 43 -7.77 -16.32 2.86
C GLY A 43 -7.60 -16.45 1.37
N ASP A 44 -6.55 -17.15 0.92
CA ASP A 44 -6.64 -18.15 -0.16
C ASP A 44 -5.37 -19.00 -0.15
N GLY A 45 -5.37 -19.99 0.76
CA GLY A 45 -4.63 -21.22 0.50
C GLY A 45 -5.07 -21.74 -0.87
N TYR A 46 -4.09 -21.94 -1.74
CA TYR A 46 -4.22 -22.62 -3.02
C TYR A 46 -5.04 -23.91 -2.87
N ASP A 47 -6.32 -23.87 -3.25
CA ASP A 47 -7.12 -25.00 -3.76
C ASP A 47 -8.27 -24.33 -4.53
N ALA A 48 -8.20 -24.19 -5.85
CA ALA A 48 -8.54 -25.28 -6.76
C ALA A 48 -9.69 -26.12 -6.20
N ASP A 49 -10.93 -25.61 -6.25
CA ASP A 49 -12.00 -26.29 -6.97
C ASP A 49 -13.31 -25.50 -6.94
N ALA A 50 -14.07 -25.72 -8.01
CA ALA A 50 -15.39 -25.18 -8.24
C ALA A 50 -16.38 -25.53 -7.12
N ASP A 51 -17.34 -24.63 -6.90
CA ASP A 51 -18.56 -24.84 -6.12
C ASP A 51 -18.37 -25.10 -4.62
N ALA A 52 -18.26 -24.02 -3.84
CA ALA A 52 -18.50 -24.07 -2.41
C ALA A 52 -19.53 -23.00 -1.97
N ASP A 53 -20.73 -23.55 -1.80
CA ASP A 53 -21.89 -23.17 -1.01
C ASP A 53 -21.66 -22.21 0.19
N GLU A 54 -22.73 -21.47 0.47
CA GLU A 54 -22.90 -20.39 1.44
C GLU A 54 -22.30 -20.68 2.83
N SER A 55 -21.30 -19.89 3.26
CA SER A 55 -20.92 -19.84 4.67
C SER A 55 -20.44 -18.45 5.08
N LYS A 56 -21.38 -17.64 5.59
CA LYS A 56 -21.17 -16.51 6.53
C LYS A 56 -19.95 -15.60 6.25
N GLY A 57 -19.81 -15.01 5.06
CA GLY A 57 -18.62 -14.23 4.71
C GLY A 57 -18.92 -12.78 4.39
N GLY A 58 -18.44 -11.84 5.20
CA GLY A 58 -18.17 -10.50 4.68
C GLY A 58 -17.09 -10.62 3.60
N GLN A 59 -17.22 -9.90 2.49
CA GLN A 59 -16.22 -9.90 1.42
C GLN A 59 -14.85 -9.50 1.99
N SER A 60 -13.82 -10.33 1.80
CA SER A 60 -12.47 -10.01 2.27
C SER A 60 -11.93 -8.77 1.56
N PHE A 61 -10.93 -8.10 2.16
CA PHE A 61 -10.31 -6.92 1.54
C PHE A 61 -9.66 -7.28 0.19
N ARG A 62 -8.98 -8.43 0.12
CA ARG A 62 -8.42 -9.00 -1.12
C ARG A 62 -9.50 -9.29 -2.16
N ASP A 63 -10.63 -9.87 -1.78
CA ASP A 63 -11.75 -10.14 -2.69
C ASP A 63 -12.35 -8.87 -3.26
N ALA A 64 -12.47 -7.83 -2.45
CA ALA A 64 -13.01 -6.55 -2.86
C ALA A 64 -12.11 -5.86 -3.90
N ILE A 65 -10.79 -5.89 -3.69
CA ILE A 65 -9.81 -5.41 -4.67
C ILE A 65 -9.90 -6.26 -5.95
N ASN A 66 -9.82 -7.58 -5.83
CA ASN A 66 -9.84 -8.50 -6.98
C ASN A 66 -11.12 -8.38 -7.82
N ALA A 67 -12.27 -8.19 -7.17
CA ALA A 67 -13.54 -7.98 -7.87
C ALA A 67 -13.54 -6.66 -8.66
N LEU A 68 -13.02 -5.59 -8.07
CA LEU A 68 -12.90 -4.30 -8.72
C LEU A 68 -11.93 -4.37 -9.91
N GLU A 69 -10.75 -4.96 -9.71
CA GLU A 69 -9.75 -5.12 -10.77
C GLU A 69 -10.28 -5.98 -11.92
N ARG A 70 -11.02 -7.05 -11.59
CA ARG A 70 -11.67 -7.89 -12.61
C ARG A 70 -12.66 -7.07 -13.44
N ARG A 71 -13.52 -6.30 -12.79
CA ARG A 71 -14.48 -5.41 -13.48
C ARG A 71 -13.75 -4.36 -14.34
N ALA A 72 -12.63 -3.82 -13.86
CA ALA A 72 -11.82 -2.87 -14.60
C ALA A 72 -11.17 -3.50 -15.84
N ILE A 73 -10.60 -4.71 -15.70
CA ILE A 73 -9.95 -5.43 -16.80
C ILE A 73 -10.97 -5.89 -17.86
N GLU A 74 -12.15 -6.35 -17.44
CA GLU A 74 -13.18 -6.87 -18.35
C GLU A 74 -14.03 -5.76 -18.99
N GLY A 75 -14.16 -4.62 -18.32
CA GLY A 75 -15.04 -3.52 -18.73
C GLY A 75 -14.36 -2.40 -19.52
N GLU A 76 -13.03 -2.34 -19.52
CA GLU A 76 -12.28 -1.22 -20.13
C GLU A 76 -11.32 -1.69 -21.23
N ASP A 77 -11.08 -0.81 -22.20
CA ASP A 77 -10.03 -0.97 -23.20
C ASP A 77 -8.71 -0.40 -22.66
N TRP A 78 -7.79 -1.31 -22.33
CA TRP A 78 -6.47 -0.98 -21.79
C TRP A 78 -5.38 -0.84 -22.86
N ASP A 79 -5.69 -1.20 -24.12
CA ASP A 79 -4.78 -1.10 -25.26
C ASP A 79 -4.82 0.30 -25.89
N SER A 80 -5.81 1.12 -25.52
CA SER A 80 -5.90 2.53 -25.90
C SER A 80 -4.80 3.39 -25.24
N ASP A 81 -4.27 4.34 -26.02
CA ASP A 81 -3.36 5.39 -25.54
C ASP A 81 -4.09 6.45 -24.69
N GLU A 82 -5.41 6.59 -24.85
CA GLU A 82 -6.24 7.53 -24.08
C GLU A 82 -7.01 6.81 -22.96
N HIS A 83 -6.99 7.41 -21.77
CA HIS A 83 -7.75 6.92 -20.62
C HIS A 83 -9.20 7.39 -20.64
N SER A 84 -10.12 6.48 -20.36
CA SER A 84 -11.56 6.77 -20.32
C SER A 84 -11.96 7.44 -19.00
N LEU A 85 -13.10 8.15 -19.01
CA LEU A 85 -13.72 8.65 -17.77
C LEU A 85 -14.14 7.51 -16.84
N SER A 86 -14.49 6.34 -17.38
CA SER A 86 -14.83 5.16 -16.59
C SER A 86 -13.60 4.55 -15.91
N GLN A 87 -12.42 4.55 -16.53
CA GLN A 87 -11.16 4.19 -15.86
C GLN A 87 -10.88 5.11 -14.66
N SER A 88 -11.14 6.41 -14.79
CA SER A 88 -10.98 7.36 -13.67
C SER A 88 -12.00 7.11 -12.54
N ALA A 89 -13.24 6.75 -12.88
CA ALA A 89 -14.25 6.38 -11.89
C ALA A 89 -13.88 5.09 -11.13
N LEU A 90 -13.38 4.08 -11.85
CA LEU A 90 -12.90 2.82 -11.27
C LEU A 90 -11.70 3.03 -10.34
N HIS A 91 -10.78 3.94 -10.70
CA HIS A 91 -9.69 4.34 -9.81
C HIS A 91 -10.19 5.03 -8.55
N GLY A 92 -11.20 5.89 -8.66
CA GLY A 92 -11.85 6.50 -7.50
C GLY A 92 -12.49 5.47 -6.56
N GLU A 93 -13.13 4.44 -7.11
CA GLU A 93 -13.66 3.31 -6.32
C GLU A 93 -12.55 2.49 -5.65
N PHE A 94 -11.45 2.23 -6.37
CA PHE A 94 -10.27 1.54 -5.84
C PHE A 94 -9.66 2.32 -4.67
N ARG A 95 -9.39 3.60 -4.89
CA ARG A 95 -8.83 4.50 -3.89
C ARG A 95 -9.69 4.52 -2.64
N LYS A 96 -11.00 4.70 -2.78
CA LYS A 96 -11.91 4.71 -1.64
C LYS A 96 -11.88 3.41 -0.84
N LEU A 97 -11.85 2.27 -1.52
CA LEU A 97 -11.80 0.96 -0.88
C LEU A 97 -10.53 0.79 -0.04
N VAL A 98 -9.38 1.22 -0.56
CA VAL A 98 -8.11 1.17 0.17
C VAL A 98 -8.06 2.20 1.29
N GLU A 99 -8.48 3.44 1.02
CA GLU A 99 -8.53 4.51 2.01
C GLU A 99 -9.44 4.14 3.19
N ASP A 100 -10.65 3.62 2.93
CA ASP A 100 -11.58 3.18 3.98
C ASP A 100 -10.94 2.10 4.89
N ARG A 101 -10.13 1.21 4.31
CA ARG A 101 -9.43 0.17 5.07
C ARG A 101 -8.25 0.71 5.86
N LEU A 102 -7.42 1.54 5.23
CA LEU A 102 -6.31 2.23 5.88
C LEU A 102 -6.82 3.08 7.06
N ASP A 103 -7.90 3.84 6.86
CA ASP A 103 -8.54 4.65 7.89
C ASP A 103 -9.00 3.82 9.08
N SER A 104 -9.47 2.59 8.84
CA SER A 104 -9.88 1.67 9.90
C SER A 104 -8.68 1.23 10.74
N VAL A 105 -7.59 0.81 10.08
CA VAL A 105 -6.33 0.40 10.74
C VAL A 105 -5.73 1.57 11.53
N LEU A 106 -5.68 2.76 10.94
CA LEU A 106 -5.15 3.97 11.58
C LEU A 106 -5.97 4.37 12.81
N LYS A 107 -7.31 4.28 12.74
CA LYS A 107 -8.19 4.53 13.88
C LYS A 107 -7.95 3.54 15.02
N GLU A 108 -7.76 2.26 14.71
CA GLU A 108 -7.44 1.22 15.70
C GLU A 108 -6.10 1.48 16.40
N LYS A 109 -5.11 2.00 15.65
CA LYS A 109 -3.80 2.38 16.18
C LYS A 109 -3.74 3.80 16.75
N ASN A 110 -4.87 4.52 16.80
CA ASN A 110 -4.97 5.91 17.25
C ASN A 110 -3.95 6.84 16.57
N PHE A 111 -3.83 6.69 15.24
CA PHE A 111 -2.82 7.35 14.43
C PHE A 111 -3.45 8.19 13.31
N GLY A 112 -2.80 9.30 12.95
CA GLY A 112 -3.32 10.24 11.95
C GLY A 112 -2.97 9.83 10.51
N ALA A 113 -3.91 9.96 9.57
CA ALA A 113 -3.66 9.61 8.16
C ALA A 113 -2.59 10.48 7.49
N GLU A 114 -2.61 11.80 7.70
CA GLU A 114 -1.58 12.70 7.16
C GLU A 114 -0.19 12.39 7.74
N GLU A 115 -0.14 12.05 9.04
CA GLU A 115 1.09 11.68 9.73
C GLU A 115 1.66 10.35 9.19
N PHE A 116 0.80 9.35 8.97
CA PHE A 116 1.18 8.09 8.37
C PHE A 116 1.74 8.23 6.96
N VAL A 117 1.09 9.01 6.11
CA VAL A 117 1.56 9.22 4.73
C VAL A 117 2.93 9.92 4.71
N ASP A 118 3.15 10.90 5.59
CA ASP A 118 4.44 11.58 5.71
C ASP A 118 5.55 10.63 6.21
N GLN A 119 5.26 9.79 7.21
CA GLN A 119 6.21 8.79 7.71
C GLN A 119 6.48 7.69 6.67
N LEU A 120 5.47 7.19 5.98
CA LEU A 120 5.62 6.19 4.93
C LEU A 120 6.54 6.69 3.81
N ARG A 121 6.38 7.94 3.37
CA ARG A 121 7.27 8.55 2.36
C ARG A 121 8.72 8.64 2.83
N LYS A 122 8.94 9.08 4.07
CA LYS A 122 10.28 9.13 4.67
C LYS A 122 10.94 7.76 4.71
N VAL A 123 10.19 6.71 5.06
CA VAL A 123 10.67 5.34 5.10
C VAL A 123 10.96 4.82 3.68
N ASP A 124 10.07 5.06 2.72
CA ASP A 124 10.24 4.60 1.33
C ASP A 124 11.43 5.27 0.62
N ASP A 125 11.67 6.56 0.88
CA ASP A 125 12.79 7.32 0.33
C ASP A 125 14.12 7.11 1.10
N SER A 126 14.12 6.35 2.20
CA SER A 126 15.30 6.17 3.05
C SER A 126 16.39 5.35 2.34
N PRO A 127 17.64 5.87 2.23
CA PRO A 127 18.73 5.16 1.57
C PRO A 127 19.01 3.81 2.22
N GLY A 128 18.93 2.73 1.43
CA GLY A 128 19.16 1.37 1.91
C GLY A 128 17.95 0.70 2.55
N TRP A 129 16.81 1.39 2.66
CA TRP A 129 15.54 0.76 3.01
C TRP A 129 14.99 -0.01 1.80
N SER A 130 14.42 -1.18 2.06
CA SER A 130 13.66 -1.92 1.06
C SER A 130 12.60 -2.75 1.75
N TRP A 131 11.42 -2.83 1.14
CA TRP A 131 10.36 -3.72 1.56
C TRP A 131 10.75 -5.16 1.24
N ALA A 132 11.47 -5.82 2.15
CA ALA A 132 12.13 -7.10 1.91
C ALA A 132 11.15 -8.27 1.69
N ARG A 133 9.92 -8.17 2.21
CA ARG A 133 8.85 -9.16 2.04
C ARG A 133 7.97 -8.75 0.86
N ALA A 134 7.67 -9.72 -0.02
CA ALA A 134 6.87 -9.49 -1.23
C ALA A 134 5.45 -8.98 -0.90
N SER A 135 4.87 -9.48 0.18
CA SER A 135 3.56 -9.11 0.71
C SER A 135 3.53 -7.67 1.24
N THR A 136 4.56 -7.25 1.96
CA THR A 136 4.76 -5.85 2.38
C THR A 136 4.94 -4.92 1.16
N ALA A 137 5.70 -5.35 0.15
CA ALA A 137 5.87 -4.59 -1.10
C ALA A 137 4.55 -4.48 -1.90
N GLU A 138 3.66 -5.48 -1.82
CA GLU A 138 2.32 -5.46 -2.40
C GLU A 138 1.45 -4.38 -1.74
N VAL A 139 1.45 -4.29 -0.40
CA VAL A 139 0.74 -3.24 0.35
C VAL A 139 1.23 -1.85 -0.05
N VAL A 140 2.54 -1.64 -0.08
CA VAL A 140 3.13 -0.33 -0.43
C VAL A 140 2.80 0.06 -1.87
N THR A 141 2.84 -0.92 -2.79
CA THR A 141 2.43 -0.71 -4.19
C THR A 141 0.96 -0.32 -4.27
N LEU A 142 0.10 -0.97 -3.50
CA LEU A 142 -1.33 -0.69 -3.43
C LEU A 142 -1.63 0.71 -2.88
N LEU A 143 -0.92 1.14 -1.83
CA LEU A 143 -1.01 2.50 -1.30
C LEU A 143 -0.55 3.53 -2.33
N ARG A 144 0.56 3.28 -3.04
CA ARG A 144 1.04 4.16 -4.11
C ARG A 144 0.02 4.29 -5.25
N GLN A 145 -0.64 3.21 -5.63
CA GLN A 145 -1.66 3.20 -6.68
C GLN A 145 -2.90 4.03 -6.30
N CYS A 146 -3.14 4.32 -5.02
CA CYS A 146 -4.23 5.21 -4.61
C CYS A 146 -3.97 6.66 -5.01
N ASP A 147 -2.72 7.11 -4.88
CA ASP A 147 -2.28 8.47 -5.22
C ASP A 147 -1.90 8.62 -6.70
N ASP A 148 -1.47 7.54 -7.35
CA ASP A 148 -0.96 7.54 -8.71
C ASP A 148 -1.86 6.73 -9.66
N PHE A 149 -2.76 7.44 -10.34
CA PHE A 149 -3.61 6.87 -11.39
C PHE A 149 -2.79 6.19 -12.49
N GLY A 150 -1.63 6.76 -12.88
CA GLY A 150 -0.80 6.20 -13.93
C GLY A 150 -0.20 4.85 -13.54
N ALA A 151 0.28 4.74 -12.30
CA ALA A 151 0.75 3.48 -11.75
C ALA A 151 -0.37 2.42 -11.66
N TRP A 152 -1.57 2.82 -11.24
CA TRP A 152 -2.73 1.93 -11.19
C TRP A 152 -3.16 1.46 -12.60
N ALA A 153 -3.25 2.39 -13.56
CA ALA A 153 -3.62 2.09 -14.93
C ALA A 153 -2.60 1.17 -15.62
N GLU A 154 -1.31 1.40 -15.42
CA GLU A 154 -0.26 0.53 -15.94
C GLU A 154 -0.34 -0.88 -15.32
N ALA A 155 -0.67 -0.98 -14.02
CA ALA A 155 -0.89 -2.27 -13.38
C ALA A 155 -2.10 -3.01 -13.96
N MET A 156 -3.21 -2.31 -14.23
CA MET A 156 -4.38 -2.89 -14.90
C MET A 156 -4.06 -3.35 -16.31
N ARG A 157 -3.33 -2.54 -17.11
CA ARG A 157 -2.86 -2.92 -18.44
C ARG A 157 -2.02 -4.21 -18.41
N ARG A 158 -1.00 -4.28 -17.54
CA ARG A 158 -0.18 -5.49 -17.37
C ARG A 158 -0.99 -6.71 -16.90
N LYS A 159 -2.05 -6.51 -16.10
CA LYS A 159 -2.96 -7.58 -15.68
C LYS A 159 -3.86 -8.04 -16.84
N ALA A 160 -4.35 -7.11 -17.66
CA ALA A 160 -5.13 -7.40 -18.85
C ALA A 160 -4.31 -8.18 -19.90
N GLU A 161 -3.09 -7.73 -20.22
CA GLU A 161 -2.16 -8.40 -21.14
C GLU A 161 -1.90 -9.86 -20.73
N ARG A 162 -1.61 -10.10 -19.43
CA ARG A 162 -1.39 -11.45 -18.90
C ARG A 162 -2.60 -12.37 -19.04
N ARG A 163 -3.82 -11.83 -19.04
CA ARG A 163 -5.05 -12.61 -19.25
C ARG A 163 -5.37 -12.85 -20.74
N GLY A 164 -4.97 -11.93 -21.61
CA GLY A 164 -5.12 -12.03 -23.07
C GLY A 164 -4.15 -13.01 -23.74
N HIS A 165 -3.04 -13.36 -23.10
CA HIS A 165 -2.15 -14.44 -23.52
C HIS A 165 -2.74 -15.83 -23.19
N LYS A 166 -3.66 -16.31 -24.02
CA LYS A 166 -4.06 -17.73 -24.14
C LYS A 166 -3.97 -18.20 -25.58
#